data_AF-U5IT07-F1
#
_entry.id   AF-U5IT07-F1
#
_cell.length_a   1.000
_cell.length_b   1.000
_cell.length_c   1.000
_cell.angle_alpha   90.00
_cell.angle_beta   90.00
_cell.angle_gamma   90.00
#
_symmetry.space_group_name_H-M   'P 1'
#
loop_
_entity.id
_entity.type
_entity.pdbx_description
1 polymer ?
#
loop_
_entity_poly.entity_id
_entity_poly.type
_entity_poly.pdbx_seq_one_letter_code
_entity_poly.pdbx_strand_id
1 'polypeptide(L)'
;YDYAALEPIICREIMELHHQKHHQTYVNNLNAAEEQLQEALQKNDASKIIALGGTLKFNGGGHINHTIFWNNLSPERSDPSKELKEALEKRFGSFENFKKELS
;
A
#
# COMPACT_ATOMS: atom_id res chain seq x y z
N TYR A 1 -14.50 2.68 4.21
CA TYR A 1 -15.35 3.79 4.71
C TYR A 1 -15.69 4.71 3.54
N ASP A 2 -16.64 5.63 3.69
CA ASP A 2 -16.99 6.62 2.65
C ASP A 2 -15.77 7.51 2.31
N TYR A 3 -15.64 8.01 1.07
CA TYR A 3 -14.49 8.82 0.68
C TYR A 3 -14.34 10.13 1.47
N ALA A 4 -15.44 10.69 1.98
CA ALA A 4 -15.40 11.89 2.83
C ALA A 4 -15.20 11.55 4.32
N ALA A 5 -15.09 10.27 4.71
CA ALA A 5 -15.07 9.87 6.12
C ALA A 5 -13.85 10.37 6.91
N LEU A 6 -12.77 10.75 6.22
CA LEU A 6 -11.53 11.26 6.86
C LEU A 6 -11.43 12.78 6.84
N GLU A 7 -12.47 13.49 6.39
CA GLU A 7 -12.49 14.94 6.46
C GLU A 7 -12.57 15.43 7.92
N PRO A 8 -11.92 16.57 8.25
CA PRO A 8 -11.19 17.48 7.37
C PRO A 8 -9.70 17.13 7.19
N ILE A 9 -9.23 15.98 7.70
CA ILE A 9 -7.81 15.63 7.72
C ILE A 9 -7.30 15.23 6.33
N ILE A 10 -8.09 14.44 5.61
CA ILE A 10 -7.84 14.08 4.21
C ILE A 10 -9.13 14.34 3.42
N CYS A 11 -9.07 15.17 2.39
CA CYS A 11 -10.27 15.56 1.64
C CYS A 11 -10.78 14.42 0.75
N ARG A 12 -12.11 14.43 0.50
CA ARG A 12 -12.80 13.45 -0.33
C ARG A 12 -12.17 13.30 -1.71
N GLU A 13 -11.86 14.42 -2.38
CA GLU A 13 -11.36 14.41 -3.76
C GLU A 13 -10.05 13.61 -3.88
N ILE A 14 -9.13 13.80 -2.92
CA ILE A 14 -7.89 13.02 -2.87
C ILE A 14 -8.22 11.54 -2.67
N MET A 15 -9.06 11.19 -1.69
CA MET A 15 -9.39 9.80 -1.39
C MET A 15 -10.04 9.08 -2.58
N GLU A 16 -10.95 9.76 -3.28
CA GLU A 16 -11.65 9.24 -4.45
C GLU A 16 -10.69 9.03 -5.63
N LEU A 17 -9.87 10.02 -5.99
CA LEU A 17 -8.86 9.89 -7.05
C LEU A 17 -7.79 8.85 -6.72
N HIS A 18 -7.30 8.86 -5.48
CA HIS A 18 -6.24 7.98 -5.00
C HIS A 18 -6.68 6.51 -5.02
N HIS A 19 -7.92 6.23 -4.64
CA HIS A 19 -8.48 4.88 -4.74
C HIS A 19 -8.86 4.51 -6.19
N GLN A 20 -9.72 5.29 -6.84
CA GLN A 20 -10.33 4.89 -8.12
C GLN A 20 -9.41 5.01 -9.33
N LYS A 21 -8.35 5.84 -9.25
CA LYS A 21 -7.40 6.03 -10.36
C LYS A 21 -6.05 5.43 -10.04
N HIS A 22 -5.39 5.92 -8.99
CA HIS A 22 -4.01 5.53 -8.70
C HIS A 22 -3.91 4.07 -8.26
N HIS A 23 -4.68 3.66 -7.24
CA HIS A 23 -4.67 2.26 -6.79
C HIS A 23 -5.17 1.32 -7.89
N GLN A 24 -6.24 1.67 -8.60
CA GLN A 24 -6.76 0.88 -9.72
C GLN A 24 -5.72 0.66 -10.83
N THR A 25 -4.88 1.67 -11.13
CA THR A 25 -3.81 1.54 -12.12
C THR A 25 -2.78 0.49 -11.71
N TYR A 26 -2.37 0.46 -10.44
CA TYR A 26 -1.46 -0.58 -9.95
C TYR A 26 -2.06 -1.98 -10.06
N VAL A 27 -3.34 -2.14 -9.70
CA VAL A 27 -4.04 -3.43 -9.83
C VAL A 27 -4.09 -3.91 -11.28
N ASN A 28 -4.53 -3.04 -12.20
CA ASN A 28 -4.67 -3.39 -13.62
C ASN A 28 -3.31 -3.79 -14.23
N ASN A 29 -2.28 -2.99 -13.96
CA ASN A 29 -0.96 -3.23 -14.51
C ASN A 29 -0.28 -4.45 -13.89
N LEU A 30 -0.54 -4.73 -12.61
CA LEU A 30 -0.07 -5.95 -11.97
C LEU A 30 -0.69 -7.19 -12.63
N ASN A 31 -2.02 -7.23 -12.78
CA ASN A 31 -2.71 -8.35 -13.42
C ASN A 31 -2.18 -8.60 -14.84
N ALA A 32 -2.04 -7.54 -15.64
CA ALA A 32 -1.51 -7.65 -17.00
C ALA A 32 -0.04 -8.12 -17.04
N ALA A 33 0.76 -7.79 -16.03
CA ALA A 33 2.13 -8.27 -15.91
C ALA A 33 2.20 -9.73 -15.48
N GLU A 34 1.27 -10.17 -14.62
CA GLU A 34 1.17 -11.57 -14.18
C GLU A 34 0.71 -12.50 -15.32
N GLU A 35 -0.23 -12.06 -16.16
CA GLU A 35 -0.63 -12.79 -17.37
C GLU A 35 0.56 -12.97 -18.33
N GLN A 36 1.31 -11.90 -18.60
CA GLN A 36 2.52 -11.97 -19.43
C GLN A 36 3.62 -12.84 -18.80
N LEU A 37 3.73 -12.84 -17.47
CA LEU A 37 4.68 -13.69 -16.76
C LEU A 37 4.31 -15.16 -16.93
N GLN A 38 3.03 -15.51 -16.79
CA GLN A 38 2.53 -16.87 -16.97
C GLN A 38 2.81 -17.37 -18.39
N GLU A 39 2.56 -16.55 -19.40
CA GLU A 39 2.87 -16.87 -20.79
C GLU A 39 4.38 -17.10 -21.01
N ALA A 40 5.22 -16.21 -20.46
CA ALA A 40 6.68 -16.31 -20.58
C ALA A 40 7.22 -17.59 -19.91
N LEU A 41 6.66 -17.96 -18.74
CA LEU A 41 6.98 -19.20 -18.05
C LEU A 41 6.61 -20.44 -18.88
N GLN A 42 5.41 -20.47 -19.47
CA GLN A 42 4.99 -21.58 -20.33
C GLN A 42 5.90 -21.76 -21.56
N LYS A 43 6.43 -20.65 -22.08
CA LYS A 43 7.35 -20.64 -23.23
C LYS A 43 8.82 -20.81 -22.85
N ASN A 44 9.16 -20.88 -21.57
CA ASN A 44 10.54 -20.83 -21.07
C ASN A 44 11.33 -19.60 -21.58
N ASP A 45 10.66 -18.45 -21.74
CA ASP A 45 11.27 -17.20 -22.20
C ASP A 45 11.90 -16.43 -21.03
N ALA A 46 13.15 -16.78 -20.71
CA ALA A 46 13.91 -16.15 -19.63
C ALA A 46 14.11 -14.64 -19.83
N SER A 47 14.26 -14.18 -21.07
CA SER A 47 14.46 -12.76 -21.38
C SER A 47 13.21 -11.94 -21.05
N LYS A 48 12.02 -12.43 -21.41
CA LYS A 48 10.76 -11.78 -21.07
C LYS A 48 10.49 -11.80 -19.56
N ILE A 49 10.80 -12.91 -18.87
CA ILE A 49 10.68 -13.01 -17.40
C ILE A 49 11.53 -11.92 -16.72
N ILE A 50 12.80 -11.77 -17.12
CA ILE A 50 13.70 -10.74 -16.58
C ILE A 50 13.16 -9.34 -16.85
N ALA A 51 12.69 -9.09 -18.08
CA ALA A 51 12.14 -7.78 -18.47
C ALA A 51 10.88 -7.39 -17.67
N LEU A 52 10.04 -8.35 -17.29
CA LEU A 52 8.82 -8.11 -16.49
C LEU A 52 9.12 -7.79 -15.02
N GLY A 53 10.31 -8.13 -14.51
CA GLY A 53 10.64 -8.02 -13.09
C GLY A 53 10.49 -6.61 -12.52
N GLY A 54 10.80 -5.57 -13.30
CA GLY A 54 10.59 -4.17 -12.87
C GLY A 54 9.11 -3.83 -12.73
N THR A 55 8.31 -4.18 -13.72
CA THR A 55 6.86 -3.93 -13.78
C THR A 55 6.12 -4.63 -12.65
N LEU A 56 6.45 -5.90 -12.38
CA LEU A 56 5.87 -6.68 -11.28
C LEU A 56 6.18 -6.06 -9.92
N LYS A 57 7.44 -5.68 -9.68
CA LYS A 57 7.84 -5.03 -8.42
C LYS A 57 7.14 -3.69 -8.22
N PHE A 58 7.09 -2.86 -9.25
CA PHE A 58 6.52 -1.53 -9.16
C PHE A 58 5.01 -1.57 -8.90
N ASN A 59 4.26 -2.33 -9.71
CA ASN A 59 2.81 -2.40 -9.57
C ASN A 59 2.38 -3.27 -8.39
N GLY A 60 3.11 -4.36 -8.11
CA GLY A 60 2.89 -5.19 -6.92
C GLY A 60 3.12 -4.42 -5.63
N GLY A 61 4.26 -3.71 -5.53
CA GLY A 61 4.54 -2.82 -4.40
C GLY A 61 3.52 -1.70 -4.27
N GLY A 62 3.12 -1.08 -5.39
CA GLY A 62 2.06 -0.08 -5.42
C GLY A 62 0.73 -0.61 -4.86
N HIS A 63 0.26 -1.75 -5.34
CA HIS A 63 -0.97 -2.38 -4.87
C HIS A 63 -0.91 -2.74 -3.37
N ILE A 64 0.17 -3.38 -2.92
CA ILE A 64 0.34 -3.78 -1.51
C ILE A 64 0.34 -2.53 -0.61
N ASN A 65 1.13 -1.52 -0.94
CA ASN A 65 1.25 -0.32 -0.12
C ASN A 65 -0.09 0.43 0.00
N HIS A 66 -0.85 0.53 -1.10
CA HIS A 66 -2.17 1.17 -1.06
C HIS A 66 -3.18 0.33 -0.28
N THR A 67 -3.15 -1.00 -0.41
CA THR A 67 -4.01 -1.89 0.37
C THR A 67 -3.76 -1.71 1.87
N ILE A 68 -2.49 -1.63 2.29
CA ILE A 68 -2.12 -1.33 3.69
C ILE A 68 -2.59 0.07 4.08
N PHE A 69 -2.37 1.08 3.24
CA PHE A 69 -2.79 2.46 3.48
C PHE A 69 -4.29 2.57 3.80
N TRP A 70 -5.15 1.95 3.00
CA TRP A 70 -6.60 2.00 3.23
C TRP A 70 -7.03 1.34 4.54
N ASN A 71 -6.34 0.26 4.94
CA ASN A 71 -6.64 -0.47 6.18
C ASN A 71 -6.03 0.17 7.43
N ASN A 72 -5.00 1.01 7.29
CA ASN A 72 -4.39 1.73 8.40
C ASN A 72 -5.15 3.01 8.79
N LEU A 73 -6.00 3.51 7.90
CA LEU A 73 -6.78 4.74 8.12
C LEU A 73 -8.16 4.40 8.68
N SER A 74 -8.66 5.27 9.56
CA SER A 74 -9.97 5.13 10.18
C SER A 74 -10.58 6.51 10.45
N PRO A 75 -11.90 6.70 10.26
CA PRO A 75 -12.60 7.90 10.71
C PRO A 75 -12.69 7.96 12.25
N GLU A 76 -12.59 6.81 12.91
CA GLU A 76 -12.62 6.68 14.35
C GLU A 76 -11.20 6.62 14.89
N ARG A 77 -10.91 7.48 15.86
CA ARG A 77 -9.64 7.46 16.57
C ARG A 77 -9.61 6.29 17.55
N SER A 78 -8.56 5.48 17.45
CA SER A 78 -8.23 4.46 18.44
C SER A 78 -6.79 4.64 18.91
N ASP A 79 -6.51 4.26 20.16
CA ASP A 79 -5.14 4.10 20.63
C ASP A 79 -4.56 2.76 20.17
N PRO A 80 -3.23 2.63 20.03
CA PRO A 80 -2.60 1.34 19.78
C PRO A 80 -2.99 0.32 20.85
N SER A 81 -3.05 -0.97 20.48
CA SER A 81 -3.19 -2.03 21.48
C SER A 81 -2.04 -1.95 22.48
N LYS A 82 -2.26 -2.50 23.68
CA LYS A 82 -1.23 -2.53 24.73
C LYS A 82 0.07 -3.15 24.21
N GLU A 83 -0.03 -4.27 23.52
CA GLU A 83 1.10 -5.01 22.97
C GLU A 83 1.85 -4.20 21.91
N LEU A 84 1.11 -3.50 21.03
CA LEU A 84 1.72 -2.63 20.02
C LEU A 84 2.41 -1.42 20.67
N LYS A 85 1.77 -0.78 21.65
CA LYS A 85 2.33 0.35 22.37
C LYS A 85 3.64 -0.03 23.08
N GLU A 86 3.66 -1.15 23.79
CA GLU A 86 4.86 -1.66 24.47
C GLU A 86 5.99 -1.96 23.46
N ALA A 87 5.66 -2.54 22.30
CA ALA A 87 6.64 -2.80 21.25
C ALA A 87 7.25 -1.51 20.68
N LEU A 88 6.42 -0.47 20.48
CA LEU A 88 6.87 0.84 20.02
C LEU A 88 7.75 1.52 21.07
N GLU A 89 7.33 1.56 22.33
CA GLU A 89 8.11 2.17 23.42
C GLU A 89 9.44 1.44 23.64
N LYS A 90 9.46 0.10 23.52
CA LYS A 90 10.71 -0.67 23.58
C LYS A 90 11.66 -0.33 22.43
N ARG A 91 11.16 -0.13 21.21
CA ARG A 91 11.99 0.13 20.03
C ARG A 91 12.47 1.58 19.92
N PHE A 92 11.64 2.52 20.31
CA PHE A 92 11.86 3.96 20.10
C PHE A 92 12.12 4.73 21.40
N GLY A 93 12.08 4.05 22.56
CA GLY A 93 12.25 4.62 23.89
C GLY A 93 10.97 5.28 24.44
N SER A 94 10.15 5.88 23.56
CA SER A 94 8.83 6.41 23.91
C SER A 94 7.93 6.48 22.67
N PHE A 95 6.62 6.56 22.88
CA PHE A 95 5.66 6.76 21.78
C PHE A 95 5.84 8.11 21.08
N GLU A 96 6.27 9.16 21.81
CA GLU A 96 6.56 10.46 21.21
C GLU A 96 7.83 10.43 20.34
N ASN A 97 8.88 9.70 20.75
CA ASN A 97 10.06 9.50 19.91
C ASN A 97 9.70 8.74 18.63
N PHE A 98 8.86 7.70 18.72
CA PHE A 98 8.35 6.99 17.55
C PHE A 98 7.66 7.94 16.56
N LYS A 99 6.75 8.80 17.04
CA LYS A 99 6.07 9.78 16.18
C LYS A 99 7.06 10.75 15.53
N LYS A 100 8.07 11.21 16.28
CA LYS A 100 9.10 12.14 15.78
C LYS A 100 10.00 11.51 14.71
N GLU A 101 10.30 10.21 14.80
CA GLU A 101 11.11 9.53 13.78
C GLU A 101 10.34 9.27 12.48
N LEU A 102 9.01 9.17 12.52
CA LEU A 102 8.17 8.91 11.35
C LEU A 102 7.52 10.14 10.71
N SER A 103 7.58 11.29 11.37
CA SER A 103 7.09 12.58 10.87
C SER A 103 8.13 13.30 10.03
#